data_AF-A0A382JDM3-F1
#
_entry.id   AF-A0A382JDM3-F1
#
_cell.length_a   1.000
_cell.length_b   1.000
_cell.length_c   1.000
_cell.angle_alpha   90.00
_cell.angle_beta   90.00
_cell.angle_gamma   90.00
#
_symmetry.space_group_name_H-M   'P 1'
#
loop_
_entity.id
_entity.type
_entity.pdbx_description
1 polymer ?
#
loop_
_entity_poly.entity_id
_entity_poly.type
_entity_poly.pdbx_seq_one_letter_code
_entity_poly.pdbx_strand_id
1 'polypeptide(L)'
;AEPLSYYTGVFGTPLNASPESEEAYRLAFSATIFHWGLNAWSVYAIIGLSLAFFCYNWKLPLTIRSIFYPLLGNRIWGWQGDIIDIIAVLATLFGLTTSLGLGARQAASGLFYLFDLPNNLLTQSLVIIFITAVVIFSVYRGLDKGVKVLSNINIGLALVLLAFVVLAGPTFKIFMAYGENLISYFQDIVRLSNWNRPDDLQWYHDWTIFYWAWFISWSPFVGMFIARISKGRTIREFLSVVMFVPLLFCLIWFTSFGETAIFQFQEGLGNLSEPVGDISLVLFYMLDNLWFPIFTSIFSLFMLVLFFVTSADSGSLVINRITSGGKENTPTIQRVIWAIVQGLVAIV
;
A
#
# COMPACT_ATOMS: atom_id res chain seq x y z
N ALA A 1 -3.37 -6.56 11.13
CA ALA A 1 -4.30 -5.59 11.73
C ALA A 1 -5.67 -5.70 11.07
N GLU A 2 -5.79 -5.42 9.77
CA GLU A 2 -7.08 -5.49 9.05
C GLU A 2 -7.86 -6.81 9.20
N PRO A 3 -7.28 -8.03 8.99
CA PRO A 3 -8.04 -9.27 9.23
C PRO A 3 -8.54 -9.41 10.67
N LEU A 4 -7.70 -9.08 11.66
CA LEU A 4 -8.08 -9.14 13.07
C LEU A 4 -9.22 -8.15 13.38
N SER A 5 -9.18 -6.95 12.81
CA SER A 5 -10.23 -5.94 12.96
C SER A 5 -11.56 -6.39 12.37
N TYR A 6 -11.55 -7.06 11.22
CA TYR A 6 -12.77 -7.60 10.60
C TYR A 6 -13.33 -8.80 11.35
N TYR A 7 -12.47 -9.63 11.92
CA TYR A 7 -12.89 -10.76 12.74
C TYR A 7 -13.53 -10.30 14.06
N THR A 8 -12.88 -9.37 14.77
CA THR A 8 -13.33 -8.88 16.09
C THR A 8 -14.44 -7.82 16.01
N GLY A 9 -14.65 -7.21 14.83
CA GLY A 9 -15.70 -6.21 14.62
C GLY A 9 -15.44 -4.83 15.25
N VAL A 10 -14.24 -4.58 15.77
CA VAL A 10 -13.86 -3.29 16.41
C VAL A 10 -14.08 -2.09 15.49
N PHE A 11 -13.88 -2.29 14.20
CA PHE A 11 -14.05 -1.28 13.17
C PHE A 11 -15.12 -1.71 12.15
N GLY A 12 -16.12 -2.46 12.62
CA GLY A 12 -17.17 -3.06 11.81
C GLY A 12 -16.73 -4.38 11.15
N THR A 13 -17.73 -5.15 10.72
CA THR A 13 -17.54 -6.44 10.03
C THR A 13 -17.99 -6.34 8.57
N PRO A 14 -17.29 -6.99 7.63
CA PRO A 14 -17.75 -7.10 6.25
C PRO A 14 -19.09 -7.83 6.16
N LEU A 15 -20.01 -7.31 5.34
CA LEU A 15 -21.34 -7.88 5.08
C LEU A 15 -22.17 -8.10 6.35
N ASN A 16 -21.90 -7.33 7.41
CA ASN A 16 -22.58 -7.38 8.70
C ASN A 16 -22.54 -8.76 9.36
N ALA A 17 -21.46 -9.52 9.14
CA ALA A 17 -21.26 -10.78 9.83
C ALA A 17 -21.17 -10.58 11.34
N SER A 18 -21.66 -11.54 12.11
CA SER A 18 -21.54 -11.49 13.57
C SER A 18 -20.07 -11.55 13.98
N PRO A 19 -19.55 -10.59 14.77
CA PRO A 19 -18.16 -10.62 15.22
C PRO A 19 -17.78 -11.97 15.85
N GLU A 20 -16.53 -12.38 15.66
CA GLU A 20 -15.94 -13.61 16.20
C GLU A 20 -16.61 -14.92 15.74
N SER A 21 -17.53 -14.85 14.78
CA SER A 21 -18.13 -16.03 14.14
C SER A 21 -17.23 -16.64 13.07
N GLU A 22 -17.51 -17.88 12.68
CA GLU A 22 -16.86 -18.53 11.53
C GLU A 22 -17.05 -17.73 10.23
N GLU A 23 -18.23 -17.11 10.04
CA GLU A 23 -18.47 -16.24 8.89
C GLU A 23 -17.58 -14.99 8.93
N ALA A 24 -17.44 -14.34 10.08
CA ALA A 24 -16.55 -13.19 10.23
C ALA A 24 -15.09 -13.56 10.02
N TYR A 25 -14.65 -14.74 10.47
CA TYR A 25 -13.30 -15.24 10.22
C TYR A 25 -13.02 -15.39 8.72
N ARG A 26 -13.91 -16.09 8.01
CA ARG A 26 -13.80 -16.29 6.55
C ARG A 26 -13.85 -14.96 5.78
N LEU A 27 -14.77 -14.07 6.16
CA LEU A 27 -14.92 -12.78 5.51
C LEU A 27 -13.78 -11.81 5.85
N ALA A 28 -13.13 -11.94 7.01
CA ALA A 28 -11.98 -11.13 7.36
C ALA A 28 -10.88 -11.26 6.30
N PHE A 29 -10.52 -12.49 5.93
CA PHE A 29 -9.55 -12.72 4.87
C PHE A 29 -10.08 -12.40 3.48
N SER A 30 -11.33 -12.79 3.18
CA SER A 30 -11.92 -12.55 1.86
C SER A 30 -12.03 -11.05 1.55
N ALA A 31 -12.43 -10.24 2.53
CA ALA A 31 -12.50 -8.78 2.42
C ALA A 31 -11.11 -8.14 2.32
N THR A 32 -10.13 -8.59 3.12
CA THR A 32 -8.76 -8.08 3.00
C THR A 32 -8.14 -8.41 1.63
N ILE A 33 -8.28 -9.64 1.16
CA ILE A 33 -7.79 -10.02 -0.19
C ILE A 33 -8.59 -9.28 -1.27
N PHE A 34 -9.88 -9.00 -1.03
CA PHE A 34 -10.68 -8.15 -1.91
C PHE A 34 -10.12 -6.73 -2.01
N HIS A 35 -9.75 -6.11 -0.89
CA HIS A 35 -9.16 -4.77 -0.93
C HIS A 35 -7.80 -4.78 -1.64
N TRP A 36 -6.89 -5.69 -1.30
CA TRP A 36 -5.49 -5.63 -1.76
C TRP A 36 -5.16 -6.45 -3.00
N GLY A 37 -6.07 -7.34 -3.43
CA GLY A 37 -5.90 -8.27 -4.54
C GLY A 37 -6.33 -7.70 -5.88
N LEU A 38 -7.07 -8.48 -6.68
CA LEU A 38 -7.37 -8.12 -8.08
C LEU A 38 -8.02 -6.75 -8.24
N ASN A 39 -8.84 -6.32 -7.29
CA ASN A 39 -9.54 -5.04 -7.35
C ASN A 39 -8.57 -3.85 -7.37
N ALA A 40 -7.66 -3.76 -6.40
CA ALA A 40 -6.61 -2.73 -6.38
C ALA A 40 -5.75 -2.78 -7.64
N TRP A 41 -5.25 -3.96 -7.99
CA TRP A 41 -4.32 -4.13 -9.10
C TRP A 41 -4.97 -3.94 -10.47
N SER A 42 -6.30 -4.06 -10.58
CA SER A 42 -7.01 -3.76 -11.82
C SER A 42 -6.93 -2.26 -12.16
N VAL A 43 -7.01 -1.37 -11.17
CA VAL A 43 -6.83 0.08 -11.34
C VAL A 43 -5.45 0.38 -11.92
N TYR A 44 -4.42 -0.24 -11.35
CA TYR A 44 -3.04 -0.07 -11.81
C TYR A 44 -2.80 -0.67 -13.19
N ALA A 45 -3.43 -1.82 -13.48
CA ALA A 45 -3.35 -2.45 -14.78
C ALA A 45 -3.96 -1.56 -15.87
N ILE A 46 -5.11 -0.94 -15.63
CA ILE A 46 -5.77 -0.05 -16.59
C ILE A 46 -4.88 1.14 -16.94
N ILE A 47 -4.39 1.86 -15.91
CA ILE A 47 -3.53 3.03 -16.14
C ILE A 47 -2.18 2.63 -16.73
N GLY A 48 -1.55 1.58 -16.20
CA GLY A 48 -0.25 1.11 -16.66
C GLY A 48 -0.28 0.58 -18.10
N LEU A 49 -1.31 -0.19 -18.48
CA LEU A 49 -1.47 -0.67 -19.85
C LEU A 49 -1.68 0.48 -20.82
N SER A 50 -2.53 1.43 -20.44
CA SER A 50 -2.82 2.61 -21.26
C SER A 50 -1.54 3.42 -21.51
N LEU A 51 -0.77 3.72 -20.45
CA LEU A 51 0.52 4.41 -20.57
C LEU A 51 1.52 3.64 -21.42
N ALA A 52 1.67 2.34 -21.17
CA ALA A 52 2.60 1.49 -21.91
C ALA A 52 2.27 1.48 -23.41
N PHE A 53 0.99 1.32 -23.75
CA PHE A 53 0.53 1.27 -25.13
C PHE A 53 0.76 2.60 -25.85
N PHE A 54 0.29 3.73 -25.32
CA PHE A 54 0.46 5.01 -25.99
C PHE A 54 1.92 5.48 -26.04
N CYS A 55 2.71 5.15 -25.02
CA CYS A 55 4.13 5.48 -25.03
C CYS A 55 4.91 4.62 -26.04
N TYR A 56 4.75 3.30 -26.02
CA TYR A 56 5.61 2.41 -26.80
C TYR A 56 5.09 2.10 -28.20
N ASN A 57 3.78 2.02 -28.39
CA ASN A 57 3.17 1.75 -29.69
C ASN A 57 2.93 3.04 -30.48
N TRP A 58 2.39 4.08 -29.83
CA TRP A 58 2.06 5.36 -30.50
C TRP A 58 3.17 6.41 -30.38
N LYS A 59 4.27 6.09 -29.68
CA LYS A 59 5.44 6.97 -29.51
C LYS A 59 5.12 8.30 -28.84
N LEU A 60 4.08 8.33 -28.00
CA LEU A 60 3.76 9.50 -27.18
C LEU A 60 4.67 9.56 -25.94
N PRO A 61 4.84 10.74 -25.32
CA PRO A 61 5.57 10.87 -24.05
C PRO A 61 4.93 10.04 -22.93
N LEU A 62 5.73 9.58 -21.98
CA LEU A 62 5.25 8.82 -20.82
C LEU A 62 4.66 9.76 -19.76
N THR A 63 3.46 10.29 -20.05
CA THR A 63 2.68 11.15 -19.15
C THR A 63 1.20 10.80 -19.23
N ILE A 64 0.42 11.15 -18.21
CA ILE A 64 -0.99 10.74 -18.07
C ILE A 64 -1.86 11.33 -19.17
N ARG A 65 -1.64 12.60 -19.54
CA ARG A 65 -2.35 13.22 -20.68
C ARG A 65 -2.28 12.41 -21.99
N SER A 66 -1.22 11.63 -22.21
CA SER A 66 -1.04 10.84 -23.44
C SER A 66 -2.06 9.70 -23.56
N ILE A 67 -2.61 9.22 -22.45
CA ILE A 67 -3.69 8.22 -22.44
C ILE A 67 -4.95 8.75 -23.14
N PHE A 68 -5.18 10.07 -23.10
CA PHE A 68 -6.38 10.71 -23.61
C PHE A 68 -6.24 11.16 -25.08
N TYR A 69 -5.10 10.90 -25.72
CA TYR A 69 -4.88 11.27 -27.12
C TYR A 69 -5.95 10.73 -28.10
N PRO A 70 -6.47 9.49 -27.97
CA PRO A 70 -7.55 9.01 -28.85
C PRO A 70 -8.86 9.82 -28.74
N LEU A 71 -9.11 10.44 -27.59
CA LEU A 71 -10.34 11.20 -27.33
C LEU A 71 -10.16 12.70 -27.63
N LEU A 72 -8.99 13.24 -27.32
CA LEU A 72 -8.72 14.68 -27.36
C LEU A 72 -7.81 15.11 -28.51
N GLY A 73 -7.15 14.16 -29.19
CA GLY A 73 -6.16 14.42 -30.24
C GLY A 73 -5.08 15.39 -29.75
N ASN A 74 -4.75 16.38 -30.58
CA ASN A 74 -3.74 17.39 -30.26
C ASN A 74 -4.12 18.33 -29.10
N ARG A 75 -5.36 18.30 -28.60
CA ARG A 75 -5.77 19.13 -27.45
C ARG A 75 -5.09 18.70 -26.14
N ILE A 76 -4.48 17.51 -26.09
CA ILE A 76 -3.65 17.10 -24.94
C ILE A 76 -2.43 18.02 -24.74
N TRP A 77 -2.03 18.79 -25.76
CA TRP A 77 -0.90 19.73 -25.67
C TRP A 77 -1.31 21.13 -25.21
N GLY A 78 -2.60 21.35 -24.91
CA GLY A 78 -3.12 22.59 -24.34
C GLY A 78 -3.67 22.38 -22.94
N TRP A 79 -4.51 23.33 -22.52
CA TRP A 79 -5.05 23.40 -21.16
C TRP A 79 -5.82 22.14 -20.73
N GLN A 80 -6.45 21.41 -21.66
CA GLN A 80 -7.13 20.16 -21.34
C GLN A 80 -6.16 19.08 -20.85
N GLY A 81 -4.98 18.96 -21.48
CA GLY A 81 -3.94 18.06 -21.01
C GLY A 81 -3.30 18.52 -19.71
N ASP A 82 -3.19 19.84 -19.52
CA ASP A 82 -2.68 20.39 -18.26
C ASP A 82 -3.61 20.07 -17.08
N ILE A 83 -4.93 20.14 -17.27
CA ILE A 83 -5.90 19.69 -16.24
C ILE A 83 -5.69 18.21 -15.89
N ILE A 84 -5.51 17.34 -16.89
CA ILE A 84 -5.29 15.91 -16.68
C ILE A 84 -4.04 15.67 -15.84
N ASP A 85 -2.92 16.31 -16.21
CA ASP A 85 -1.66 16.15 -15.48
C ASP A 85 -1.73 16.78 -14.07
N ILE A 86 -2.42 17.91 -13.89
CA ILE A 86 -2.64 18.52 -12.57
C ILE A 86 -3.41 17.55 -11.68
N ILE A 87 -4.51 16.97 -12.16
CA ILE A 87 -5.29 15.98 -11.40
C ILE A 87 -4.42 14.78 -11.07
N ALA A 88 -3.63 14.28 -12.01
CA ALA A 88 -2.73 13.14 -11.77
C ALA A 88 -1.65 13.45 -10.71
N VAL A 89 -1.09 14.66 -10.72
CA VAL A 89 -0.13 15.13 -9.72
C VAL A 89 -0.78 15.23 -8.35
N LEU A 90 -1.95 15.85 -8.24
CA LEU A 90 -2.67 15.99 -6.97
C LEU A 90 -3.09 14.62 -6.43
N ALA A 91 -3.64 13.75 -7.27
CA ALA A 91 -3.98 12.38 -6.92
C ALA A 91 -2.77 11.62 -6.37
N THR A 92 -1.64 11.67 -7.09
CA THR A 92 -0.40 11.02 -6.66
C THR A 92 0.10 11.59 -5.34
N LEU A 93 0.08 12.92 -5.19
CA LEU A 93 0.51 13.62 -3.98
C LEU A 93 -0.32 13.16 -2.77
N PHE A 94 -1.64 13.24 -2.85
CA PHE A 94 -2.52 12.87 -1.74
C PHE A 94 -2.43 11.38 -1.40
N GLY A 95 -2.37 10.50 -2.40
CA GLY A 95 -2.21 9.08 -2.11
C GLY A 95 -0.86 8.76 -1.45
N LEU A 96 0.23 9.42 -1.85
CA LEU A 96 1.54 9.26 -1.20
C LEU A 96 1.53 9.81 0.23
N THR A 97 0.91 10.97 0.46
CA THR A 97 0.87 11.61 1.78
C THR A 97 -0.01 10.82 2.74
N THR A 98 -1.14 10.26 2.30
CA THR A 98 -1.95 9.32 3.11
C THR A 98 -1.11 8.13 3.57
N SER A 99 -0.32 7.55 2.67
CA SER A 99 0.56 6.42 3.00
C SER A 99 1.62 6.80 4.03
N LEU A 100 2.24 7.98 3.85
CA LEU A 100 3.24 8.52 4.78
C LEU A 100 2.64 8.82 6.16
N GLY A 101 1.42 9.38 6.22
CA GLY A 101 0.73 9.67 7.49
C GLY A 101 0.38 8.40 8.26
N LEU A 102 -0.24 7.41 7.61
CA LEU A 102 -0.49 6.09 8.22
C LEU A 102 0.81 5.43 8.68
N GLY A 103 1.86 5.56 7.88
CA GLY A 103 3.21 5.13 8.19
C GLY A 103 3.80 5.76 9.42
N ALA A 104 3.71 7.09 9.53
CA ALA A 104 4.21 7.84 10.67
C ALA A 104 3.45 7.49 11.95
N ARG A 105 2.14 7.26 11.87
CA ARG A 105 1.33 6.76 12.99
C ARG A 105 1.81 5.37 13.44
N GLN A 106 2.06 4.47 12.50
CA GLN A 106 2.57 3.14 12.82
C GLN A 106 4.01 3.17 13.36
N ALA A 107 4.88 4.03 12.83
CA ALA A 107 6.22 4.25 13.36
C ALA A 107 6.19 4.82 14.79
N ALA A 108 5.35 5.82 15.05
CA ALA A 108 5.16 6.40 16.38
C ALA A 108 4.64 5.36 17.38
N SER A 109 3.73 4.49 16.95
CA SER A 109 3.24 3.36 17.75
C SER A 109 4.34 2.35 18.06
N GLY A 110 5.23 2.08 17.09
CA GLY A 110 6.40 1.23 17.31
C GLY A 110 7.43 1.85 18.26
N LEU A 111 7.65 3.16 18.16
CA LEU A 111 8.50 3.91 19.09
C LEU A 111 7.91 3.93 20.51
N PHE A 112 6.60 4.07 20.63
CA PHE A 112 5.90 3.93 21.91
C PHE A 112 6.08 2.53 22.49
N TYR A 113 5.80 1.48 21.70
CA TYR A 113 5.97 0.10 22.17
C TYR A 113 7.42 -0.23 22.59
N LEU A 114 8.43 0.23 21.83
CA LEU A 114 9.84 -0.11 22.09
C LEU A 114 10.50 0.75 23.17
N PHE A 115 10.13 2.03 23.27
CA PHE A 115 10.88 3.03 24.02
C PHE A 115 9.99 3.91 24.92
N ASP A 116 8.69 3.61 25.01
CA ASP A 116 7.70 4.36 25.78
C ASP A 116 7.62 5.86 25.40
N LEU A 117 7.93 6.17 24.13
CA LEU A 117 7.83 7.54 23.61
C LEU A 117 6.37 7.93 23.37
N PRO A 118 5.96 9.19 23.65
CA PRO A 118 4.57 9.61 23.48
C PRO A 118 4.03 9.34 22.06
N ASN A 119 2.93 8.61 21.94
CA ASN A 119 2.24 8.41 20.65
C ASN A 119 1.24 9.55 20.40
N ASN A 120 1.74 10.69 19.93
CA ASN A 120 0.93 11.87 19.63
C ASN A 120 1.35 12.51 18.29
N LEU A 121 0.61 13.54 17.88
CA LEU A 121 0.85 14.25 16.61
C LEU A 121 2.27 14.83 16.52
N LEU A 122 2.88 15.23 17.64
CA LEU A 122 4.26 15.73 17.64
C LEU A 122 5.25 14.63 17.24
N THR A 123 5.16 13.45 17.84
CA THR A 123 6.03 12.31 17.49
C THR A 123 5.83 11.89 16.04
N GLN A 124 4.58 11.81 15.57
CA GLN A 124 4.28 11.49 14.17
C GLN A 124 4.89 12.54 13.22
N SER A 125 4.75 13.83 13.53
CA SER A 125 5.35 14.91 12.73
C SER A 125 6.88 14.82 12.69
N LEU A 126 7.53 14.53 13.82
CA LEU A 126 8.98 14.35 13.89
C LEU A 126 9.46 13.16 13.05
N VAL A 127 8.71 12.06 13.02
CA VAL A 127 8.99 10.92 12.15
C VAL A 127 8.90 11.33 10.67
N ILE A 128 7.88 12.09 10.27
CA ILE A 128 7.72 12.55 8.88
C ILE A 128 8.87 13.49 8.51
N ILE A 129 9.25 14.42 9.39
CA ILE A 129 10.40 15.32 9.17
C ILE A 129 11.69 14.52 8.98
N PHE A 130 11.91 13.50 9.81
CA PHE A 130 13.06 12.61 9.69
C PHE A 130 13.08 11.87 8.35
N ILE A 131 11.98 11.21 7.97
CA ILE A 131 11.86 10.51 6.69
C ILE A 131 12.10 11.48 5.52
N THR A 132 11.49 12.67 5.57
CA THR A 132 11.63 13.70 4.53
C THR A 132 13.08 14.16 4.40
N ALA A 133 13.79 14.38 5.51
CA ALA A 133 15.21 14.74 5.49
C ALA A 133 16.08 13.65 4.84
N VAL A 134 15.82 12.37 5.16
CA VAL A 134 16.52 11.23 4.54
C VAL A 134 16.24 11.16 3.04
N VAL A 135 15.00 11.40 2.61
CA VAL A 135 14.62 11.43 1.19
C VAL A 135 15.34 12.57 0.46
N ILE A 136 15.32 13.79 1.02
CA ILE A 136 16.01 14.95 0.41
C ILE A 136 17.51 14.65 0.24
N PHE A 137 18.13 14.03 1.25
CA PHE A 137 19.52 13.61 1.17
C PHE A 137 19.76 12.54 0.08
N SER A 138 18.86 11.56 -0.04
CA SER A 138 18.90 10.54 -1.10
C SER A 138 18.84 11.16 -2.50
N VAL A 139 17.88 12.08 -2.69
CA VAL A 139 17.66 12.80 -3.94
C VAL A 139 18.89 13.63 -4.32
N TYR A 140 19.47 14.37 -3.36
CA TYR A 140 20.62 15.24 -3.62
C TYR A 140 21.87 14.44 -4.03
N ARG A 141 22.07 13.25 -3.45
CA ARG A 141 23.19 12.37 -3.83
C ARG A 141 23.02 11.71 -5.20
N GLY A 142 21.90 11.90 -5.89
CA GLY A 142 21.68 11.32 -7.22
C GLY A 142 21.65 9.79 -7.15
N LEU A 143 21.15 9.23 -6.06
CA LEU A 143 21.07 7.79 -5.81
C LEU A 143 20.00 7.11 -6.67
N ASP A 144 19.87 7.44 -7.96
CA ASP A 144 18.96 6.73 -8.87
C ASP A 144 19.30 5.22 -8.95
N LYS A 145 20.58 4.87 -8.75
CA LYS A 145 21.03 3.48 -8.52
C LYS A 145 20.71 2.99 -7.09
N GLY A 146 20.75 3.88 -6.11
CA GLY A 146 20.44 3.60 -4.71
C GLY A 146 18.96 3.25 -4.48
N VAL A 147 18.01 3.89 -5.15
CA VAL A 147 16.57 3.53 -5.06
C VAL A 147 16.35 2.06 -5.43
N LYS A 148 17.00 1.59 -6.50
CA LYS A 148 16.90 0.18 -6.90
C LYS A 148 17.50 -0.76 -5.86
N VAL A 149 18.63 -0.41 -5.27
CA VAL A 149 19.28 -1.20 -4.21
C VAL A 149 18.44 -1.22 -2.95
N LEU A 150 17.95 -0.07 -2.48
CA LEU A 150 17.08 0.07 -1.31
C LEU A 150 15.76 -0.68 -1.51
N SER A 151 15.18 -0.62 -2.71
CA SER A 151 13.98 -1.39 -3.06
C SER A 151 14.23 -2.91 -3.03
N ASN A 152 15.36 -3.39 -3.56
CA ASN A 152 15.70 -4.82 -3.48
C ASN A 152 15.96 -5.28 -2.03
N ILE A 153 16.62 -4.45 -1.23
CA ILE A 153 16.82 -4.69 0.21
C ILE A 153 15.46 -4.77 0.91
N ASN A 154 14.56 -3.82 0.67
CA ASN A 154 13.21 -3.82 1.23
C ASN A 154 12.45 -5.12 0.95
N ILE A 155 12.46 -5.58 -0.30
CA ILE A 155 11.82 -6.84 -0.68
C ILE A 155 12.46 -8.01 0.06
N GLY A 156 13.79 -8.06 0.13
CA GLY A 156 14.50 -9.11 0.87
C GLY A 156 14.14 -9.13 2.36
N LEU A 157 14.14 -7.97 3.02
CA LEU A 157 13.76 -7.84 4.43
C LEU A 157 12.29 -8.26 4.65
N ALA A 158 11.39 -7.92 3.73
CA ALA A 158 9.99 -8.31 3.80
C ALA A 158 9.80 -9.82 3.69
N LEU A 159 10.53 -10.47 2.78
CA LEU A 159 10.51 -11.93 2.68
C LEU A 159 11.09 -12.60 3.93
N VAL A 160 12.12 -12.01 4.55
CA VAL A 160 12.68 -12.50 5.83
C VAL A 160 11.64 -12.37 6.95
N LEU A 161 10.98 -11.21 7.08
CA LEU A 161 9.94 -11.03 8.09
C LEU A 161 8.77 -11.99 7.88
N LEU A 162 8.33 -12.14 6.64
CA LEU A 162 7.25 -13.07 6.28
C LEU A 162 7.63 -14.51 6.64
N ALA A 163 8.82 -14.96 6.25
CA ALA A 163 9.31 -16.30 6.59
C ALA A 163 9.39 -16.49 8.11
N PHE A 164 9.85 -15.48 8.84
CA PHE A 164 9.87 -15.49 10.29
C PHE A 164 8.46 -15.65 10.88
N VAL A 165 7.48 -14.85 10.45
CA VAL A 165 6.10 -14.96 10.96
C VAL A 165 5.49 -16.34 10.66
N VAL A 166 5.72 -16.89 9.47
CA VAL A 166 5.24 -18.23 9.11
C VAL A 166 5.83 -19.32 10.01
N LEU A 167 7.12 -19.20 10.37
CA LEU A 167 7.83 -20.18 11.19
C LEU A 167 7.57 -20.04 12.69
N ALA A 168 7.47 -18.81 13.20
CA ALA A 168 7.28 -18.52 14.61
C ALA A 168 5.79 -18.53 15.02
N GLY A 169 4.88 -18.25 14.08
CA GLY A 169 3.43 -18.27 14.29
C GLY A 169 2.80 -19.67 14.17
N PRO A 170 1.46 -19.77 14.05
CA PRO A 170 0.75 -21.04 13.91
C PRO A 170 0.94 -21.61 12.49
N THR A 171 2.14 -22.12 12.18
CA THR A 171 2.58 -22.54 10.84
C THR A 171 1.56 -23.41 10.11
N PHE A 172 1.04 -24.44 10.77
CA PHE A 172 0.06 -25.34 10.16
C PHE A 172 -1.23 -24.62 9.76
N LYS A 173 -1.78 -23.75 10.63
CA LYS A 173 -2.97 -22.95 10.32
C LYS A 173 -2.72 -22.02 9.13
N ILE A 174 -1.58 -21.33 9.11
CA ILE A 174 -1.19 -20.42 8.02
C ILE A 174 -1.14 -21.14 6.67
N PHE A 175 -0.48 -22.31 6.60
CA PHE A 175 -0.35 -23.05 5.34
C PHE A 175 -1.69 -23.57 4.81
N MET A 176 -2.57 -24.05 5.70
CA MET A 176 -3.92 -24.47 5.31
C MET A 176 -4.76 -23.28 4.83
N ALA A 177 -4.69 -22.16 5.56
CA ALA A 177 -5.44 -20.95 5.26
C ALA A 177 -5.10 -20.34 3.90
N TYR A 178 -3.90 -20.54 3.34
CA TYR A 178 -3.58 -20.02 2.00
C TYR A 178 -4.56 -20.51 0.91
N GLY A 179 -4.86 -21.81 0.91
CA GLY A 179 -5.79 -22.39 -0.06
C GLY A 179 -7.24 -22.00 0.23
N GLU A 180 -7.63 -22.07 1.50
CA GLU A 180 -8.99 -21.77 1.97
C GLU A 180 -9.37 -20.31 1.73
N ASN A 181 -8.46 -19.38 2.03
CA ASN A 181 -8.67 -17.95 1.81
C ASN A 181 -8.71 -17.59 0.33
N LEU A 182 -7.92 -18.27 -0.52
CA LEU A 182 -7.99 -18.08 -1.96
C LEU A 182 -9.35 -18.51 -2.54
N ILE A 183 -9.86 -19.66 -2.10
CA ILE A 183 -11.17 -20.16 -2.51
C ILE A 183 -12.27 -19.21 -2.00
N SER A 184 -12.23 -18.85 -0.71
CA SER A 184 -13.22 -17.96 -0.09
C SER A 184 -13.26 -16.59 -0.75
N TYR A 185 -12.09 -16.03 -1.10
CA TYR A 185 -11.99 -14.80 -1.87
C TYR A 185 -12.80 -14.86 -3.18
N PHE A 186 -12.64 -15.91 -3.98
CA PHE A 186 -13.39 -16.05 -5.23
C PHE A 186 -14.89 -16.35 -5.03
N GLN A 187 -15.26 -16.93 -3.89
CA GLN A 187 -16.68 -17.12 -3.54
C GLN A 187 -17.35 -15.81 -3.12
N ASP A 188 -16.64 -14.95 -2.38
CA ASP A 188 -17.21 -13.72 -1.82
C ASP A 188 -17.04 -12.48 -2.68
N ILE A 189 -16.10 -12.48 -3.64
CA ILE A 189 -15.75 -11.29 -4.45
C ILE A 189 -16.99 -10.62 -5.05
N VAL A 190 -17.95 -11.40 -5.54
CA VAL A 190 -19.18 -10.86 -6.16
C VAL A 190 -20.06 -10.13 -5.14
N ARG A 191 -20.21 -10.71 -3.93
CA ARG A 191 -20.98 -10.07 -2.85
C ARG A 191 -20.28 -8.80 -2.36
N LEU A 192 -18.95 -8.86 -2.21
CA LEU A 192 -18.14 -7.74 -1.77
C LEU A 192 -18.07 -6.60 -2.81
N SER A 193 -18.21 -6.91 -4.10
CA SER A 193 -18.30 -5.91 -5.18
C SER A 193 -19.64 -5.17 -5.26
N ASN A 194 -20.65 -5.56 -4.47
CA ASN A 194 -21.95 -4.90 -4.51
C ASN A 194 -21.86 -3.46 -3.97
N TRP A 195 -22.41 -2.50 -4.71
CA TRP A 195 -22.53 -1.09 -4.31
C TRP A 195 -23.71 -0.78 -3.38
N ASN A 196 -24.73 -1.64 -3.34
CA ASN A 196 -25.89 -1.46 -2.47
C ASN A 196 -25.69 -2.27 -1.19
N ARG A 197 -25.19 -1.60 -0.15
CA ARG A 197 -24.73 -2.22 1.10
C ARG A 197 -25.35 -1.52 2.33
N PRO A 198 -26.68 -1.60 2.53
CA PRO A 198 -27.32 -0.96 3.68
C PRO A 198 -26.90 -1.62 5.00
N ASP A 199 -26.64 -2.93 4.98
CA ASP A 199 -26.41 -3.73 6.19
C ASP A 199 -25.05 -3.45 6.83
N ASP A 200 -24.04 -3.05 6.04
CA ASP A 200 -22.68 -2.75 6.52
C ASP A 200 -22.14 -1.41 5.98
N LEU A 201 -23.03 -0.44 5.79
CA LEU A 201 -22.74 0.84 5.14
C LEU A 201 -21.53 1.57 5.73
N GLN A 202 -21.42 1.60 7.06
CA GLN A 202 -20.33 2.27 7.75
C GLN A 202 -18.98 1.59 7.45
N TRP A 203 -18.92 0.26 7.59
CA TRP A 203 -17.72 -0.52 7.27
C TRP A 203 -17.32 -0.35 5.80
N TYR A 204 -18.30 -0.38 4.89
CA TYR A 204 -18.08 -0.16 3.47
C TYR A 204 -17.45 1.21 3.17
N HIS A 205 -17.89 2.27 3.85
CA HIS A 205 -17.32 3.60 3.71
C HIS A 205 -15.90 3.71 4.31
N ASP A 206 -15.71 3.21 5.53
CA ASP A 206 -14.46 3.35 6.27
C ASP A 206 -13.33 2.51 5.65
N TRP A 207 -13.67 1.39 5.02
CA TRP A 207 -12.71 0.44 4.47
C TRP A 207 -12.73 0.40 2.95
N THR A 208 -13.82 -0.10 2.36
CA THR A 208 -13.84 -0.36 0.91
C THR A 208 -13.73 0.93 0.10
N ILE A 209 -14.52 1.95 0.41
CA ILE A 209 -14.45 3.25 -0.29
C ILE A 209 -13.11 3.94 -0.04
N PHE A 210 -12.60 3.91 1.20
CA PHE A 210 -11.28 4.41 1.54
C PHE A 210 -10.19 3.77 0.66
N TYR A 211 -10.15 2.44 0.57
CA TYR A 211 -9.17 1.73 -0.24
C TYR A 211 -9.32 2.02 -1.73
N TRP A 212 -10.54 2.08 -2.27
CA TRP A 212 -10.74 2.48 -3.66
C TRP A 212 -10.21 3.88 -3.94
N ALA A 213 -10.54 4.86 -3.09
CA ALA A 213 -10.03 6.22 -3.24
C ALA A 213 -8.50 6.25 -3.16
N TRP A 214 -7.92 5.52 -2.21
CA TRP A 214 -6.47 5.40 -2.06
C TRP A 214 -5.82 4.79 -3.31
N PHE A 215 -6.27 3.64 -3.80
CA PHE A 215 -5.67 3.01 -4.97
C PHE A 215 -5.86 3.83 -6.25
N ILE A 216 -7.00 4.48 -6.44
CA ILE A 216 -7.22 5.41 -7.57
C ILE A 216 -6.23 6.58 -7.49
N SER A 217 -6.04 7.17 -6.31
CA SER A 217 -5.09 8.28 -6.13
C SER A 217 -3.64 7.86 -6.42
N TRP A 218 -3.26 6.63 -6.10
CA TRP A 218 -1.95 6.04 -6.42
C TRP A 218 -1.77 5.62 -7.88
N SER A 219 -2.86 5.50 -8.64
CA SER A 219 -2.82 4.88 -9.96
C SER A 219 -1.91 5.57 -10.98
N PRO A 220 -1.74 6.91 -11.01
CA PRO A 220 -0.79 7.53 -11.93
C PRO A 220 0.66 7.14 -11.61
N PHE A 221 1.00 7.09 -10.32
CA PHE A 221 2.32 6.68 -9.84
C PHE A 221 2.64 5.22 -10.19
N VAL A 222 1.79 4.30 -9.74
CA VAL A 222 2.01 2.87 -9.92
C VAL A 222 1.90 2.49 -11.40
N GLY A 223 0.91 3.04 -12.11
CA GLY A 223 0.74 2.81 -13.55
C GLY A 223 1.94 3.26 -14.37
N MET A 224 2.53 4.42 -14.09
CA MET A 224 3.75 4.87 -14.78
C MET A 224 4.94 3.96 -14.52
N PHE A 225 5.11 3.51 -13.27
CA PHE A 225 6.16 2.55 -12.92
C PHE A 225 6.00 1.24 -13.69
N ILE A 226 4.80 0.64 -13.63
CA ILE A 226 4.47 -0.62 -14.31
C ILE A 226 4.66 -0.48 -15.82
N ALA A 227 4.21 0.62 -16.42
CA ALA A 227 4.39 0.87 -17.84
C ALA A 227 5.88 0.85 -18.20
N ARG A 228 6.73 1.56 -17.44
CA ARG A 228 8.16 1.68 -17.72
C ARG A 228 8.89 0.34 -17.76
N ILE A 229 8.54 -0.57 -16.86
CA ILE A 229 9.18 -1.90 -16.76
C ILE A 229 8.56 -2.96 -17.69
N SER A 230 7.49 -2.60 -18.40
CA SER A 230 6.72 -3.53 -19.25
C SER A 230 6.97 -3.37 -20.75
N LYS A 231 7.99 -2.61 -21.15
CA LYS A 231 8.33 -2.42 -22.57
C LYS A 231 8.63 -3.76 -23.25
N GLY A 232 7.94 -4.02 -24.37
CA GLY A 232 8.13 -5.23 -25.18
C GLY A 232 7.33 -6.46 -24.73
N ARG A 233 6.49 -6.33 -23.69
CA ARG A 233 5.54 -7.38 -23.27
C ARG A 233 4.27 -7.35 -24.11
N THR A 234 3.66 -8.52 -24.30
CA THR A 234 2.30 -8.60 -24.86
C THR A 234 1.27 -8.11 -23.83
N ILE A 235 0.09 -7.69 -24.31
CA ILE A 235 -1.01 -7.26 -23.42
C ILE A 235 -1.41 -8.39 -22.47
N ARG A 236 -1.42 -9.64 -22.95
CA ARG A 236 -1.76 -10.81 -22.14
C ARG A 236 -0.76 -11.00 -20.99
N GLU A 237 0.54 -11.01 -21.29
CA GLU A 237 1.58 -11.13 -20.27
C GLU A 237 1.50 -10.00 -19.26
N PHE A 238 1.30 -8.76 -19.73
CA PHE A 238 1.14 -7.59 -18.88
C PHE A 238 0.01 -7.78 -17.86
N LEU A 239 -1.21 -8.06 -18.35
CA LEU A 239 -2.38 -8.20 -17.49
C LEU A 239 -2.23 -9.37 -16.52
N SER A 240 -1.75 -10.52 -17.00
CA SER A 240 -1.55 -11.70 -16.15
C SER A 240 -0.57 -11.42 -15.01
N VAL A 241 0.59 -10.81 -15.31
CA VAL A 241 1.60 -10.54 -14.27
C VAL A 241 1.13 -9.47 -13.30
N VAL A 242 0.60 -8.34 -13.80
CA VAL A 242 0.20 -7.19 -12.98
C VAL A 242 -0.95 -7.54 -12.04
N MET A 243 -1.86 -8.43 -12.44
CA MET A 243 -3.00 -8.81 -11.61
C MET A 243 -2.70 -9.97 -10.67
N PHE A 244 -2.09 -11.07 -11.16
CA PHE A 244 -2.01 -12.30 -10.37
C PHE A 244 -0.77 -12.38 -9.46
N VAL A 245 0.39 -11.82 -9.86
CA VAL A 245 1.58 -11.87 -8.99
C VAL A 245 1.34 -11.11 -7.68
N PRO A 246 0.78 -9.89 -7.70
CA PRO A 246 0.49 -9.19 -6.47
C PRO A 246 -0.66 -9.80 -5.67
N LEU A 247 -1.69 -10.35 -6.32
CA LEU A 247 -2.74 -11.11 -5.64
C LEU A 247 -2.14 -12.22 -4.76
N LEU A 248 -1.23 -13.03 -5.33
CA LEU A 248 -0.60 -14.13 -4.60
C LEU A 248 0.28 -13.62 -3.45
N PHE A 249 1.02 -12.53 -3.67
CA PHE A 249 1.83 -11.93 -2.61
C PHE A 249 0.95 -11.40 -1.46
N CYS A 250 -0.12 -10.65 -1.78
CA CYS A 250 -1.06 -10.13 -0.79
C CYS A 250 -1.79 -11.27 -0.05
N LEU A 251 -2.22 -12.31 -0.76
CA LEU A 251 -2.80 -13.52 -0.15
C LEU A 251 -1.86 -14.10 0.91
N ILE A 252 -0.60 -14.35 0.54
CA ILE A 252 0.39 -14.95 1.44
C ILE A 252 0.68 -14.02 2.62
N TRP A 253 0.89 -12.73 2.36
CA TRP A 253 1.21 -11.74 3.38
C TRP A 253 0.07 -11.58 4.40
N PHE A 254 -1.14 -11.25 3.93
CA PHE A 254 -2.26 -11.00 4.82
C PHE A 254 -2.75 -12.26 5.52
N THR A 255 -2.68 -13.43 4.87
CA THR A 255 -2.97 -14.70 5.54
C THR A 255 -1.96 -14.96 6.66
N SER A 256 -0.65 -14.87 6.41
CA SER A 256 0.37 -15.17 7.43
C SER A 256 0.24 -14.30 8.68
N PHE A 257 0.16 -12.98 8.49
CA PHE A 257 0.07 -12.03 9.61
C PHE A 257 -1.33 -12.02 10.24
N GLY A 258 -2.38 -12.15 9.43
CA GLY A 258 -3.77 -12.16 9.88
C GLY A 258 -4.10 -13.40 10.70
N GLU A 259 -3.72 -14.59 10.22
CA GLU A 259 -3.89 -15.84 10.96
C GLU A 259 -3.14 -15.83 12.28
N THR A 260 -1.90 -15.33 12.28
CA THR A 260 -1.13 -15.23 13.52
C THR A 260 -1.82 -14.31 14.53
N ALA A 261 -2.32 -13.16 14.08
CA ALA A 261 -3.01 -12.21 14.95
C ALA A 261 -4.35 -12.74 15.47
N ILE A 262 -5.17 -13.36 14.61
CA ILE A 262 -6.46 -13.96 15.01
C ILE A 262 -6.23 -15.16 15.94
N PHE A 263 -5.22 -15.99 15.66
CA PHE A 263 -4.85 -17.09 16.55
C PHE A 263 -4.50 -16.60 17.95
N GLN A 264 -3.67 -15.56 18.05
CA GLN A 264 -3.32 -14.97 19.35
C GLN A 264 -4.55 -14.42 20.08
N PHE A 265 -5.49 -13.79 19.36
CA PHE A 265 -6.74 -13.35 19.94
C PHE A 265 -7.59 -14.51 20.47
N GLN A 266 -7.81 -15.55 19.66
CA GLN A 266 -8.62 -16.71 20.03
C GLN A 266 -8.04 -17.48 21.22
N GLU A 267 -6.72 -17.57 21.33
CA GLU A 267 -6.03 -18.23 22.45
C GLU A 267 -5.83 -17.30 23.66
N GLY A 268 -6.27 -16.05 23.59
CA GLY A 268 -6.14 -15.08 24.69
C GLY A 268 -4.70 -14.68 25.01
N LEU A 269 -3.85 -14.55 23.98
CA LEU A 269 -2.40 -14.31 24.14
C LEU A 269 -2.03 -12.83 24.15
N GLY A 270 -1.44 -12.40 25.26
CA GLY A 270 -0.82 -11.08 25.41
C GLY A 270 -1.78 -9.93 25.12
N ASN A 271 -1.26 -8.83 24.56
CA ASN A 271 -2.04 -7.62 24.29
C ASN A 271 -3.06 -7.76 23.15
N LEU A 272 -3.11 -8.91 22.48
CA LEU A 272 -4.13 -9.23 21.46
C LEU A 272 -5.26 -10.09 22.02
N SER A 273 -5.28 -10.41 23.32
CA SER A 273 -6.39 -11.16 23.93
C SER A 273 -7.73 -10.42 23.89
N GLU A 274 -7.70 -9.11 23.64
CA GLU A 274 -8.87 -8.26 23.55
C GLU A 274 -8.84 -7.39 22.29
N PRO A 275 -10.01 -6.91 21.84
CA PRO A 275 -10.14 -5.88 20.83
C PRO A 275 -9.18 -4.68 20.96
N VAL A 276 -8.26 -4.51 20.01
CA VAL A 276 -7.29 -3.39 20.04
C VAL A 276 -7.87 -2.13 19.38
N GLY A 277 -8.06 -1.07 20.17
CA GLY A 277 -8.59 0.21 19.69
C GLY A 277 -7.64 1.05 18.83
N ASP A 278 -6.32 0.88 18.95
CA ASP A 278 -5.34 1.48 18.03
C ASP A 278 -4.74 0.44 17.09
N ILE A 279 -5.23 0.43 15.85
CA ILE A 279 -4.82 -0.50 14.81
C ILE A 279 -3.31 -0.48 14.53
N SER A 280 -2.63 0.63 14.85
CA SER A 280 -1.21 0.84 14.61
C SER A 280 -0.32 0.03 15.55
N LEU A 281 -0.84 -0.39 16.70
CA LEU A 281 -0.13 -1.23 17.68
C LEU A 281 -0.22 -2.72 17.38
N VAL A 282 -1.21 -3.15 16.59
CA VAL A 282 -1.52 -4.57 16.37
C VAL A 282 -0.33 -5.36 15.82
N LEU A 283 0.50 -4.76 14.95
CA LEU A 283 1.72 -5.42 14.45
C LEU A 283 2.69 -5.73 15.60
N PHE A 284 2.95 -4.77 16.47
CA PHE A 284 3.92 -4.91 17.55
C PHE A 284 3.42 -5.85 18.63
N TYR A 285 2.13 -5.77 18.99
CA TYR A 285 1.49 -6.72 19.91
C TYR A 285 1.46 -8.15 19.36
N MET A 286 1.28 -8.31 18.04
CA MET A 286 1.38 -9.64 17.43
C MET A 286 2.80 -10.20 17.55
N LEU A 287 3.82 -9.37 17.27
CA LEU A 287 5.22 -9.77 17.37
C LEU A 287 5.66 -10.04 18.82
N ASP A 288 5.02 -9.40 19.80
CA ASP A 288 5.30 -9.56 21.24
C ASP A 288 5.13 -11.01 21.72
N ASN A 289 4.18 -11.73 21.11
CA ASN A 289 3.90 -13.14 21.40
C ASN A 289 4.66 -14.12 20.48
N LEU A 290 5.59 -13.63 19.64
CA LEU A 290 6.47 -14.47 18.82
C LEU A 290 7.90 -14.51 19.38
N TRP A 291 8.79 -15.25 18.71
CA TRP A 291 10.18 -15.36 19.12
C TRP A 291 10.94 -14.03 18.97
N PHE A 292 11.77 -13.67 19.96
CA PHE A 292 12.61 -12.47 19.93
C PHE A 292 11.84 -11.14 19.72
N PRO A 293 10.79 -10.86 20.51
CA PRO A 293 9.81 -9.80 20.24
C PRO A 293 10.42 -8.40 20.08
N ILE A 294 11.40 -8.04 20.92
CA ILE A 294 12.11 -6.75 20.84
C ILE A 294 12.87 -6.63 19.51
N PHE A 295 13.59 -7.69 19.11
CA PHE A 295 14.37 -7.69 17.88
C PHE A 295 13.47 -7.58 16.65
N THR A 296 12.40 -8.37 16.61
CA THR A 296 11.46 -8.37 15.47
C THR A 296 10.69 -7.06 15.36
N SER A 297 10.40 -6.42 16.49
CA SER A 297 9.75 -5.10 16.53
C SER A 297 10.69 -3.98 16.07
N ILE A 298 11.95 -3.96 16.51
CA ILE A 298 12.98 -3.04 15.98
C ILE A 298 13.17 -3.27 14.48
N PHE A 299 13.25 -4.52 14.05
CA PHE A 299 13.40 -4.89 12.64
C PHE A 299 12.22 -4.39 11.80
N SER A 300 10.99 -4.60 12.27
CA SER A 300 9.77 -4.14 11.60
C SER A 300 9.68 -2.62 11.54
N LEU A 301 10.08 -1.92 12.61
CA LEU A 301 10.14 -0.45 12.62
C LEU A 301 11.17 0.09 11.62
N PHE A 302 12.37 -0.51 11.58
CA PHE A 302 13.41 -0.15 10.62
C PHE A 302 12.94 -0.36 9.17
N MET A 303 12.36 -1.52 8.89
CA MET A 303 11.77 -1.84 7.59
C MET A 303 10.70 -0.83 7.18
N LEU A 304 9.82 -0.48 8.10
CA LEU A 304 8.74 0.48 7.87
C LEU A 304 9.31 1.84 7.44
N VAL A 305 10.31 2.36 8.15
CA VAL A 305 11.00 3.61 7.78
C VAL A 305 11.64 3.49 6.40
N LEU A 306 12.28 2.37 6.10
CA LEU A 306 12.96 2.15 4.81
C LEU A 306 11.97 2.07 3.63
N PHE A 307 10.79 1.47 3.84
CA PHE A 307 9.70 1.46 2.86
C PHE A 307 9.21 2.87 2.57
N PHE A 308 9.03 3.71 3.60
CA PHE A 308 8.58 5.09 3.39
C PHE A 308 9.61 5.96 2.69
N VAL A 309 10.89 5.85 3.07
CA VAL A 309 11.97 6.56 2.37
C VAL A 309 11.98 6.17 0.88
N THR A 310 11.91 4.87 0.56
CA THR A 310 11.97 4.40 -0.83
C THR A 310 10.71 4.81 -1.63
N SER A 311 9.55 4.80 -0.98
CA SER A 311 8.27 5.15 -1.61
C SER A 311 8.17 6.65 -1.86
N ALA A 312 8.52 7.50 -0.89
CA ALA A 312 8.56 8.95 -1.04
C ALA A 312 9.58 9.37 -2.11
N ASP A 313 10.75 8.73 -2.12
CA ASP A 313 11.76 9.01 -3.14
C ASP A 313 11.27 8.69 -4.56
N SER A 314 10.66 7.50 -4.74
CA SER A 314 10.05 7.10 -6.01
C SER A 314 8.86 7.98 -6.42
N GLY A 315 8.02 8.35 -5.45
CA GLY A 315 6.87 9.21 -5.65
C GLY A 315 7.27 10.61 -6.10
N SER A 316 8.26 11.21 -5.42
CA SER A 316 8.80 12.53 -5.81
C SER A 316 9.34 12.53 -7.24
N LEU A 317 10.00 11.45 -7.67
CA LEU A 317 10.49 11.29 -9.03
C LEU A 317 9.35 11.26 -10.06
N VAL A 318 8.24 10.57 -9.77
CA VAL A 318 7.12 10.48 -10.71
C VAL A 318 6.35 11.79 -10.81
N ILE A 319 6.04 12.45 -9.69
CA ILE A 319 5.38 13.77 -9.73
C ILE A 319 6.23 14.76 -10.52
N ASN A 320 7.54 14.74 -10.27
CA ASN A 320 8.50 15.57 -10.99
C ASN A 320 8.51 15.27 -12.50
N ARG A 321 8.38 14.01 -12.93
CA ARG A 321 8.26 13.67 -14.36
C ARG A 321 6.97 14.17 -14.98
N ILE A 322 5.82 14.00 -14.31
CA ILE A 322 4.53 14.48 -14.81
C ILE A 322 4.59 16.01 -14.99
N THR A 323 5.12 16.72 -13.99
CA THR A 323 5.24 18.19 -14.02
C THR A 323 6.30 18.72 -14.99
N SER A 324 7.20 17.88 -15.48
CA SER A 324 8.14 18.21 -16.55
C SER A 324 7.70 17.72 -17.93
N GLY A 325 6.44 17.33 -18.11
CA GLY A 325 5.88 16.86 -19.39
C GLY A 325 6.46 15.52 -19.85
N GLY A 326 6.87 14.66 -18.92
CA GLY A 326 7.43 13.34 -19.20
C GLY A 326 8.93 13.30 -19.51
N LYS A 327 9.66 14.41 -19.29
CA LYS A 327 11.13 14.44 -19.46
C LYS A 327 11.82 13.54 -18.44
N GLU A 328 12.78 12.73 -18.89
CA GLU A 328 13.56 11.86 -18.00
C GLU A 328 14.61 12.60 -17.17
N ASN A 329 15.23 13.64 -17.75
CA ASN A 329 16.24 14.46 -17.09
C ASN A 329 15.64 15.79 -16.64
N THR A 330 15.45 15.92 -15.33
CA THR A 330 14.86 17.08 -14.66
C THR A 330 15.82 17.61 -13.60
N PRO A 331 15.81 18.92 -13.29
CA PRO A 331 16.64 19.46 -12.22
C PRO A 331 16.38 18.78 -10.87
N THR A 332 17.45 18.39 -10.16
CA THR A 332 17.36 17.78 -8.82
C THR A 332 16.56 18.62 -7.83
N ILE A 333 16.66 19.95 -7.95
CA ILE A 333 15.93 20.89 -7.08
C ILE A 333 14.40 20.74 -7.20
N GLN A 334 13.88 20.42 -8.39
CA GLN A 334 12.44 20.23 -8.58
C GLN A 334 11.95 18.98 -7.84
N ARG A 335 12.75 17.89 -7.84
CA ARG A 335 12.46 16.67 -7.06
C ARG A 335 12.53 16.93 -5.55
N VAL A 336 13.49 17.74 -5.08
CA VAL A 336 13.57 18.14 -3.67
C VAL A 336 12.33 18.93 -3.24
N ILE A 337 11.84 19.85 -4.07
CA ILE A 337 10.60 20.60 -3.79
C ILE A 337 9.42 19.63 -3.61
N TRP A 338 9.29 18.63 -4.48
CA TRP A 338 8.23 17.63 -4.35
C TRP A 338 8.35 16.77 -3.09
N ALA A 339 9.56 16.41 -2.68
CA ALA A 339 9.78 15.70 -1.42
C ALA A 339 9.37 16.56 -0.20
N ILE A 340 9.69 17.86 -0.20
CA ILE A 340 9.28 18.80 0.85
C ILE A 340 7.75 18.95 0.88
N VAL A 341 7.12 19.14 -0.28
CA VAL A 341 5.66 19.27 -0.38
C VAL A 341 4.96 18.00 0.13
N GLN A 342 5.46 16.82 -0.22
CA GLN A 342 4.95 15.55 0.32
C GLN A 342 5.07 15.49 1.84
N GLY A 343 6.23 15.86 2.41
CA GLY A 343 6.42 15.88 3.85
C GLY A 343 5.47 16.85 4.56
N LEU A 344 5.29 18.07 4.03
CA LEU A 344 4.41 19.08 4.61
C LEU A 344 2.93 18.66 4.54
N VAL A 345 2.48 18.13 3.41
CA VAL A 345 1.09 17.67 3.23
C VAL A 345 0.82 16.41 4.05
N ALA A 346 1.83 15.60 4.38
CA ALA A 346 1.66 14.45 5.27
C ALA A 346 1.58 14.84 6.76
N ILE A 347 2.15 16.00 7.16
CA ILE A 347 2.09 16.51 8.54
C ILE A 347 0.72 17.10 8.86
N VAL A 348 0.08 17.74 7.88
CA VAL A 348 -1.27 18.32 7.97
C VAL A 348 -2.32 17.22 7.83
#